data_AF-A2ZEW5-F1
#
_entry.id   AF-A2ZEW5-F1
#
_cell.length_a   1.000
_cell.length_b   1.000
_cell.length_c   1.000
_cell.angle_alpha   90.00
_cell.angle_beta   90.00
_cell.angle_gamma   90.00
#
_symmetry.space_group_name_H-M   'P 1'
#
loop_
_entity.id
_entity.type
_entity.pdbx_description
1 polymer ?
#
loop_
_entity_poly.entity_id
_entity_poly.type
_entity_poly.pdbx_seq_one_letter_code
_entity_poly.pdbx_strand_id
1 'polypeptide(L)'
;MRFGVASKQAYICRDCGYIYSDRTPFDKLPDKYFCPVCGAPKRRFKPYEPKVAKNANATDARKARKEQLKKDEAVGQALPIGIAVGILALAGLFFYLNSVY
;
A
#
# COMPACT_ATOMS: atom_id res chain seq x y z
N MET A 1 -30.28 -8.72 -9.77
CA MET A 1 -28.82 -8.66 -9.54
C MET A 1 -28.56 -7.71 -8.36
N ARG A 2 -28.01 -8.20 -7.24
CA ARG A 2 -27.82 -7.37 -6.04
C ARG A 2 -26.53 -6.56 -6.18
N PHE A 3 -26.69 -5.26 -6.40
CA PHE A 3 -25.61 -4.30 -6.37
C PHE A 3 -25.05 -4.25 -4.93
N GLY A 4 -23.79 -4.65 -4.75
CA GLY A 4 -23.02 -4.26 -3.58
C GLY A 4 -22.99 -2.75 -3.56
N VAL A 5 -23.63 -2.15 -2.56
CA VAL A 5 -23.83 -0.71 -2.49
C VAL A 5 -22.52 -0.12 -2.02
N ALA A 6 -21.81 0.53 -2.93
CA ALA A 6 -20.55 1.17 -2.67
C ALA A 6 -20.74 2.30 -1.65
N SER A 7 -20.04 2.22 -0.52
CA SER A 7 -19.72 3.41 0.27
C SER A 7 -19.04 4.45 -0.62
N LYS A 8 -19.24 5.74 -0.30
CA LYS A 8 -18.65 6.88 -1.03
C LYS A 8 -17.11 6.77 -1.19
N GLN A 9 -16.45 6.04 -0.28
CA GLN A 9 -15.01 5.79 -0.25
C GLN A 9 -14.75 4.29 -0.04
N ALA A 10 -13.85 3.72 -0.84
CA ALA A 10 -13.36 2.35 -0.66
C ALA A 10 -12.05 2.35 0.14
N TYR A 11 -11.76 1.23 0.81
CA TYR A 11 -10.56 1.06 1.62
C TYR A 11 -9.84 -0.25 1.29
N ILE A 12 -8.52 -0.23 1.22
CA ILE A 12 -7.68 -1.38 0.89
C ILE A 12 -6.90 -1.86 2.12
N CYS A 13 -6.91 -3.17 2.37
CA CYS A 13 -6.05 -3.81 3.36
C CYS A 13 -4.61 -3.90 2.83
N ARG A 14 -3.65 -3.28 3.54
CA ARG A 14 -2.23 -3.29 3.16
C ARG A 14 -1.56 -4.68 3.25
N ASP A 15 -2.12 -5.61 4.02
CA ASP A 15 -1.52 -6.95 4.22
C ASP A 15 -1.90 -7.97 3.13
N CYS A 16 -3.10 -7.86 2.57
CA CYS A 16 -3.63 -8.86 1.64
C CYS A 16 -4.27 -8.29 0.37
N GLY A 17 -4.45 -6.97 0.26
CA GLY A 17 -5.05 -6.33 -0.90
C GLY A 17 -6.58 -6.45 -0.99
N TYR A 18 -7.27 -6.88 0.07
CA TYR A 18 -8.74 -6.86 0.14
C TYR A 18 -9.28 -5.43 0.05
N ILE A 19 -10.30 -5.20 -0.77
CA ILE A 19 -11.03 -3.94 -0.83
C ILE A 19 -12.33 -4.05 -0.05
N TYR A 20 -12.48 -3.15 0.90
CA TYR A 20 -13.74 -2.85 1.57
C TYR A 20 -14.52 -1.79 0.77
N SER A 21 -15.75 -2.12 0.36
CA SER A 21 -16.65 -1.23 -0.39
C SER A 21 -18.11 -1.52 -0.05
N ASP A 22 -18.41 -1.84 1.20
CA ASP A 22 -19.77 -2.16 1.66
C ASP A 22 -20.59 -0.89 1.95
N ARG A 23 -21.88 -1.07 2.28
CA ARG A 23 -22.82 0.02 2.60
C ARG A 23 -22.36 0.88 3.76
N THR A 24 -21.84 0.23 4.79
CA THR A 24 -21.43 0.89 6.02
C THR A 24 -20.15 1.67 5.73
N PRO A 25 -20.11 3.00 5.95
CA PRO A 25 -18.88 3.76 5.80
C PRO A 25 -17.78 3.19 6.67
N PHE A 26 -16.54 3.17 6.16
CA PHE A 26 -15.42 2.52 6.84
C PHE A 26 -15.17 3.09 8.25
N ASP A 27 -15.36 4.39 8.40
CA ASP A 27 -15.15 5.11 9.66
C ASP A 27 -16.12 4.65 10.75
N LYS A 28 -17.33 4.23 10.36
CA LYS A 28 -18.37 3.73 11.27
C LYS A 28 -18.18 2.27 11.68
N LEU A 29 -17.19 1.56 11.15
CA LEU A 29 -16.92 0.20 11.64
C LEU A 29 -16.36 0.23 13.06
N PRO A 30 -16.68 -0.78 13.88
CA PRO A 30 -16.07 -0.93 15.19
C PRO A 30 -14.55 -1.12 15.07
N ASP A 31 -13.80 -0.74 16.10
CA ASP A 31 -12.33 -0.90 16.12
C ASP A 31 -11.89 -2.36 16.11
N LYS A 32 -12.77 -3.26 16.58
CA LYS A 32 -12.60 -4.72 16.50
C LYS A 32 -12.85 -5.29 15.09
N TYR A 33 -12.97 -4.46 14.06
CA TYR A 33 -13.05 -4.94 12.69
C TYR A 33 -11.71 -5.50 12.23
N PHE A 34 -11.76 -6.73 11.73
CA PHE A 34 -10.63 -7.43 11.14
C PHE A 34 -10.90 -7.72 9.67
N CYS A 35 -9.84 -7.68 8.87
CA CYS A 35 -9.92 -8.06 7.47
C CYS A 35 -10.41 -9.51 7.33
N PRO A 36 -11.50 -9.79 6.58
CA PRO A 36 -12.06 -11.13 6.48
C PRO A 36 -11.15 -12.12 5.73
N VAL A 37 -10.11 -11.63 5.05
CA VAL A 37 -9.20 -12.45 4.26
C VAL A 37 -7.95 -12.85 5.03
N CYS A 38 -7.43 -11.96 5.89
CA CYS A 38 -6.12 -12.15 6.52
C CYS A 38 -6.08 -11.84 8.02
N GLY A 39 -7.17 -11.38 8.62
CA GLY A 39 -7.20 -11.05 10.05
C GLY A 39 -6.45 -9.77 10.43
N ALA A 40 -6.04 -8.94 9.46
CA ALA A 40 -5.39 -7.66 9.76
C ALA A 40 -6.38 -6.69 10.46
N PRO A 41 -5.94 -5.92 11.48
CA PRO A 41 -6.81 -4.98 12.18
C PRO A 41 -7.19 -3.77 11.30
N LYS A 42 -8.31 -3.11 11.63
CA LYS A 42 -8.83 -1.91 10.94
C LYS A 42 -7.76 -0.86 10.61
N ARG A 43 -6.78 -0.64 11.51
CA ARG A 43 -5.66 0.31 11.33
C ARG A 43 -4.75 0.05 10.12
N ARG A 44 -4.74 -1.19 9.59
CA ARG A 44 -3.93 -1.56 8.40
C ARG A 44 -4.64 -1.26 7.08
N PHE A 45 -5.89 -0.79 7.13
CA PHE A 45 -6.58 -0.33 5.94
C PHE A 45 -6.18 1.10 5.60
N LYS A 46 -6.14 1.39 4.30
CA LYS A 46 -5.89 2.74 3.76
C LYS A 46 -6.97 3.11 2.75
N PRO A 47 -7.23 4.41 2.52
CA PRO A 47 -8.14 4.84 1.46
C PRO A 47 -7.71 4.25 0.11
N TYR A 48 -8.69 3.78 -0.65
CA TYR A 48 -8.51 3.26 -1.99
C TYR A 48 -9.27 4.15 -2.96
N GLU A 49 -8.53 4.97 -3.70
CA GLU A 49 -9.08 5.89 -4.69
C GLU A 49 -9.53 5.25 -6.01
N PRO A 50 -8.89 4.17 -6.53
CA PRO A 50 -9.29 3.62 -7.80
C PRO A 50 -10.72 3.07 -7.79
N LYS A 51 -11.37 3.06 -8.96
CA LYS A 51 -12.72 2.52 -9.12
C LYS A 51 -12.74 1.02 -8.77
N VAL A 52 -13.65 0.64 -7.88
CA VAL A 52 -13.83 -0.76 -7.46
C VAL A 52 -14.61 -1.53 -8.54
N ALA A 53 -13.95 -2.52 -9.16
CA ALA A 53 -14.59 -3.44 -10.11
C ALA A 53 -15.44 -4.50 -9.39
N LYS A 54 -16.42 -5.09 -10.09
CA LYS A 54 -17.34 -6.12 -9.53
C LYS A 54 -16.63 -7.33 -8.92
N ASN A 55 -15.45 -7.65 -9.43
CA ASN A 55 -14.59 -8.75 -9.04
C ASN A 55 -13.28 -8.27 -8.39
N ALA A 56 -13.26 -7.08 -7.80
CA ALA A 56 -12.03 -6.51 -7.25
C ALA A 56 -11.39 -7.37 -6.14
N ASN A 57 -12.20 -8.20 -5.47
CA ASN A 57 -11.77 -9.15 -4.44
C ASN A 57 -11.57 -10.58 -4.98
N ALA A 58 -11.59 -10.80 -6.30
CA ALA A 58 -11.23 -12.09 -6.89
C ALA A 58 -9.78 -12.47 -6.53
N THR A 59 -9.52 -13.78 -6.42
CA THR A 59 -8.24 -14.27 -5.86
C THR A 59 -7.03 -13.87 -6.70
N ASP A 60 -7.15 -13.93 -8.02
CA ASP A 60 -6.18 -13.44 -9.01
C ASP A 60 -5.93 -11.93 -8.85
N ALA A 61 -7.00 -11.11 -8.82
CA ALA A 61 -6.89 -9.67 -8.66
C ALA A 61 -6.25 -9.25 -7.32
N ARG A 62 -6.56 -9.97 -6.23
CA ARG A 62 -5.95 -9.74 -4.91
C ARG A 62 -4.47 -10.13 -4.89
N LYS A 63 -4.10 -11.26 -5.50
CA LYS A 63 -2.71 -11.71 -5.57
C LYS A 63 -1.85 -10.72 -6.35
N ALA A 64 -2.28 -10.32 -7.54
CA ALA A 64 -1.57 -9.33 -8.35
C ALA A 64 -1.35 -8.02 -7.60
N ARG A 65 -2.40 -7.53 -6.92
CA ARG A 65 -2.32 -6.31 -6.10
C ARG A 65 -1.41 -6.46 -4.89
N LYS A 66 -1.47 -7.60 -4.19
CA LYS A 66 -0.58 -7.88 -3.06
C LYS A 66 0.88 -7.85 -3.50
N GLU A 67 1.18 -8.35 -4.69
CA GLU A 67 2.52 -8.27 -5.28
C GLU A 67 2.94 -6.83 -5.57
N GLN A 68 2.04 -6.03 -6.16
CA GLN A 68 2.28 -4.60 -6.37
C GLN A 68 2.54 -3.87 -5.05
N LEU A 69 1.69 -4.07 -4.03
CA LEU A 69 1.88 -3.48 -2.70
C LEU A 69 3.23 -3.83 -2.07
N LYS A 70 3.69 -5.08 -2.25
CA LYS A 70 5.01 -5.52 -1.77
C LYS A 70 6.15 -4.83 -2.53
N LYS A 71 6.02 -4.68 -3.85
CA LYS A 71 7.01 -3.97 -4.68
C LYS A 71 7.07 -2.50 -4.26
N ASP A 72 5.93 -1.83 -4.09
CA ASP A 72 5.87 -0.44 -3.68
C ASP A 72 6.47 -0.21 -2.27
N GLU A 73 6.22 -1.15 -1.35
CA GLU A 73 6.80 -1.13 0.00
C GLU A 73 8.32 -1.35 -0.04
N ALA A 74 8.78 -2.31 -0.84
CA ALA A 74 10.21 -2.55 -1.05
C ALA A 74 10.92 -1.35 -1.69
N VAL A 75 10.30 -0.71 -2.69
CA VAL A 75 10.80 0.52 -3.31
C VAL A 75 10.85 1.65 -2.28
N GLY A 76 9.79 1.83 -1.49
CA GLY A 76 9.74 2.84 -0.43
C GLY A 76 10.81 2.65 0.64
N GLN A 77 11.15 1.40 0.97
CA GLN A 77 12.23 1.08 1.91
C GLN A 77 13.63 1.28 1.30
N ALA A 78 13.82 0.92 0.03
CA ALA A 78 15.12 1.00 -0.63
C ALA A 78 15.50 2.43 -1.06
N LEU A 79 14.51 3.26 -1.41
CA LEU A 79 14.73 4.63 -1.89
C LEU A 79 15.56 5.52 -0.93
N PRO A 80 15.26 5.65 0.38
CA PRO A 80 16.05 6.47 1.28
C PRO A 80 17.48 5.94 1.46
N ILE A 81 17.66 4.62 1.44
CA ILE A 81 18.99 3.99 1.52
C ILE A 81 19.80 4.33 0.28
N GLY A 82 19.19 4.22 -0.91
CA GLY A 82 19.83 4.58 -2.17
C GLY A 82 20.26 6.05 -2.21
N ILE A 83 19.42 6.96 -1.71
CA ILE A 83 19.75 8.39 -1.58
C ILE A 83 20.96 8.58 -0.66
N ALA A 84 20.97 7.95 0.52
CA ALA A 84 22.07 8.08 1.48
C ALA A 84 23.41 7.56 0.91
N VAL A 85 23.40 6.39 0.26
CA VAL A 85 24.59 5.83 -0.41
C VAL A 85 25.08 6.76 -1.52
N GLY A 86 24.16 7.33 -2.31
CA GLY A 86 24.48 8.32 -3.33
C GLY A 86 25.18 9.55 -2.76
N ILE A 87 24.67 10.11 -1.66
CA ILE A 87 25.28 11.27 -0.98
C ILE A 87 26.69 10.93 -0.47
N LEU A 88 26.88 9.78 0.16
CA LEU A 88 28.19 9.34 0.65
C LEU A 88 29.22 9.18 -0.47
N ALA A 89 28.81 8.59 -1.60
CA ALA A 89 29.67 8.44 -2.76
C ALA A 89 30.08 9.80 -3.35
N LEU A 90 29.13 10.74 -3.47
CA LEU A 90 29.40 12.09 -3.95
C LEU A 90 30.32 12.87 -3.01
N ALA A 91 30.11 12.77 -1.69
CA ALA A 91 30.96 13.41 -0.69
C ALA A 91 32.39 12.85 -0.71
N GLY A 92 32.54 11.52 -0.82
CA GLY A 92 33.84 10.86 -0.96
C GLY A 92 34.57 11.29 -2.24
N LEU A 93 33.86 11.37 -3.37
CA LEU A 93 34.42 11.87 -4.63
C LEU A 93 34.84 13.34 -4.52
N PHE A 94 34.01 14.18 -3.90
CA PHE A 94 34.34 15.59 -3.68
C PHE A 94 35.61 15.76 -2.85
N PHE A 95 35.73 15.03 -1.74
CA PHE A 95 36.91 15.08 -0.88
C PHE A 95 38.17 14.58 -1.62
N TYR A 96 38.05 13.51 -2.41
CA TYR A 96 39.15 13.01 -3.24
C TYR A 96 39.64 14.07 -4.23
N LEU A 97 38.73 14.66 -5.01
CA LEU A 97 39.09 15.69 -5.98
C LEU A 97 39.72 16.92 -5.32
N ASN A 98 39.19 17.36 -4.18
CA ASN A 98 39.74 18.48 -3.41
C ASN A 98 41.05 18.15 -2.67
N SER A 99 41.42 16.88 -2.55
CA SER A 99 42.70 16.45 -1.96
C SER A 99 43.81 16.28 -2.99
N VAL A 100 43.45 16.01 -4.25
CA VAL A 100 44.38 15.74 -5.35
C VAL A 100 44.69 16.97 -6.19
N TYR A 101 43.71 17.88 -6.34
CA TYR A 101 43.85 19.16 -7.04
C TYR A 101 43.81 20.32 -6.05
#